data_AF-A0A9X0FD44-F1
#
_entry.id   AF-A0A9X0FD44-F1
#
_cell.length_a   1.000
_cell.length_b   1.000
_cell.length_c   1.000
_cell.angle_alpha   90.00
_cell.angle_beta   90.00
_cell.angle_gamma   90.00
#
_symmetry.space_group_name_H-M   'P 1'
#
loop_
_entity.id
_entity.type
_entity.pdbx_description
1 polymer ?
#
loop_
_entity_poly.entity_id
_entity_poly.type
_entity_poly.pdbx_seq_one_letter_code
_entity_poly.pdbx_strand_id
1 'polypeptide(L)'
;MDGLKKRLGRNAKKVRSYLKIISPVFKFDVAIQKVRNPRKGRIARIREKIQQIVITQFTVSMNPACVIENDRAEIRQTEAKMRKEATARLESIGIALTNKDRKDIVVSYKGEVSRIATYIKNKQLRDNFMTYTMSYAMDQCESFLALGEKIKSIGGMIRAKLRESFVPWAERYLDDATRHALVLNI
;
A
#
# COMPACT_ATOMS: atom_id res chain seq x y z
N MET A 1 10.19 28.74 -21.41
CA MET A 1 8.72 28.83 -21.55
C MET A 1 8.20 28.37 -22.92
N ASP A 2 8.98 28.42 -24.00
CA ASP A 2 8.50 28.04 -25.33
C ASP A 2 8.11 26.56 -25.47
N GLY A 3 8.83 25.66 -24.80
CA GLY A 3 8.46 24.24 -24.75
C GLY A 3 7.06 23.99 -24.17
N LEU A 4 6.73 24.64 -23.05
CA LEU A 4 5.39 24.53 -22.43
C LEU A 4 4.30 25.19 -23.28
N LYS A 5 4.58 26.35 -23.89
CA LYS A 5 3.64 27.01 -24.80
C LYS A 5 3.30 26.11 -25.99
N LYS A 6 4.30 25.45 -26.58
CA LYS A 6 4.14 24.51 -27.71
C LYS A 6 3.39 23.25 -27.30
N ARG A 7 3.76 22.63 -26.18
CA ARG A 7 3.12 21.39 -25.68
C ARG A 7 1.67 21.59 -25.25
N LEU A 8 1.36 22.73 -24.63
CA LEU A 8 0.00 23.03 -24.17
C LEU A 8 -0.86 23.73 -25.24
N GLY A 9 -0.26 24.16 -26.36
CA GLY A 9 -0.95 24.96 -27.39
C GLY A 9 -1.49 26.29 -26.85
N ARG A 10 -0.83 26.90 -25.85
CA ARG A 10 -1.32 28.09 -25.15
C ARG A 10 -0.31 29.22 -25.12
N ASN A 11 -0.82 30.44 -25.03
CA ASN A 11 0.01 31.64 -24.82
C ASN A 11 0.64 31.67 -23.42
N ALA A 12 1.67 32.51 -23.24
CA ALA A 12 2.42 32.57 -21.99
C ALA A 12 1.54 32.93 -20.77
N LYS A 13 0.50 33.75 -20.97
CA LYS A 13 -0.43 34.14 -19.90
C LYS A 13 -1.23 32.94 -19.39
N LYS A 14 -1.81 32.13 -20.30
CA LYS A 14 -2.54 30.90 -19.96
C LYS A 14 -1.63 29.85 -19.33
N VAL A 15 -0.41 29.66 -19.84
CA VAL A 15 0.56 28.73 -19.24
C VAL A 15 0.88 29.12 -17.79
N ARG A 16 1.10 30.41 -17.51
CA ARG A 16 1.32 30.89 -16.13
C ARG A 16 0.11 30.67 -15.23
N SER A 17 -1.10 30.89 -15.76
CA SER A 17 -2.34 30.59 -15.04
C SER A 17 -2.41 29.11 -14.64
N TYR A 18 -2.11 28.20 -15.57
CA TYR A 18 -2.13 26.77 -15.30
C TYR A 18 -1.10 26.36 -14.25
N LEU A 19 0.13 26.90 -14.34
CA LEU A 19 1.15 26.68 -13.33
C LEU A 19 0.71 27.15 -11.94
N LYS A 20 -0.02 28.28 -11.86
CA LYS A 20 -0.58 28.80 -10.60
C LYS A 20 -1.71 27.92 -10.05
N ILE A 21 -2.51 27.30 -10.92
CA ILE A 21 -3.58 26.37 -10.52
C ILE A 21 -2.99 25.09 -9.94
N ILE A 22 -1.91 24.56 -10.54
CA ILE A 22 -1.32 23.29 -10.10
C ILE A 22 -0.28 23.44 -8.97
N SER A 23 0.22 24.65 -8.70
CA SER A 23 1.25 24.89 -7.68
C SER A 23 0.88 24.47 -6.26
N PRO A 24 -0.40 24.50 -5.81
CA PRO A 24 -0.77 23.97 -4.50
C PRO A 24 -0.68 22.44 -4.41
N VAL A 25 -0.75 21.75 -5.55
CA VAL A 25 -0.71 20.28 -5.65
C VAL A 25 0.72 19.79 -5.90
N PHE A 26 1.47 20.46 -6.78
CA PHE A 26 2.83 20.10 -7.13
C PHE A 26 3.81 21.21 -6.75
N LYS A 27 4.75 20.87 -5.88
CA LYS A 27 5.87 21.74 -5.51
C LYS A 27 7.08 21.38 -6.37
N PHE A 28 7.64 22.39 -7.02
CA PHE A 28 8.82 22.28 -7.87
C PHE A 28 9.99 22.96 -7.15
N ASP A 29 10.82 22.16 -6.49
CA ASP A 29 12.02 22.65 -5.83
C ASP A 29 13.22 22.57 -6.78
N VAL A 30 14.09 23.56 -6.72
CA VAL A 30 15.29 23.60 -7.56
C VAL A 30 16.37 22.72 -6.94
N ALA A 31 16.73 21.64 -7.63
CA ALA A 31 17.72 20.68 -7.12
C ALA A 31 19.16 21.16 -7.38
N ILE A 32 19.43 21.70 -8.58
CA ILE A 32 20.77 22.16 -8.97
C ILE A 32 20.66 23.50 -9.72
N GLN A 33 21.38 24.51 -9.21
CA GLN A 33 21.57 25.81 -9.86
C GLN A 33 22.98 25.91 -10.41
N LYS A 34 23.10 26.22 -11.70
CA LYS A 34 24.37 26.57 -12.34
C LYS A 34 24.34 28.04 -12.73
N VAL A 35 25.14 28.86 -12.06
CA VAL A 35 25.29 30.27 -12.42
C VAL A 35 26.26 30.36 -13.60
N ARG A 36 25.80 30.86 -14.74
CA ARG A 36 26.63 31.04 -15.93
C ARG A 36 27.14 32.48 -15.97
N ASN A 37 28.46 32.64 -15.86
CA ASN A 37 29.11 33.95 -15.97
C ASN A 37 29.13 34.46 -17.43
N PRO A 38 29.05 35.79 -17.65
CA PRO A 38 29.13 36.38 -18.98
C PRO A 38 30.46 36.07 -19.68
N ARG A 39 30.44 35.95 -21.02
CA ARG A 39 31.67 35.79 -21.81
C ARG A 39 32.44 37.11 -21.89
N LYS A 40 33.77 37.05 -21.70
CA LYS A 40 34.66 38.24 -21.62
C LYS A 40 34.64 39.18 -22.83
N GLY A 41 34.22 38.73 -24.02
CA GLY A 41 34.16 39.56 -25.23
C GLY A 41 32.89 40.41 -25.41
N ARG A 42 31.94 40.41 -24.45
CA ARG A 42 30.68 41.18 -24.50
C ARG A 42 30.54 42.23 -23.39
N ILE A 43 31.65 42.60 -22.73
CA ILE A 43 31.71 43.53 -21.59
C ILE A 43 31.77 45.01 -22.05
N ALA A 44 31.06 45.39 -23.11
CA ALA A 44 30.98 46.80 -23.52
C ALA A 44 29.53 47.25 -23.80
N ARG A 45 28.54 46.50 -23.31
CA ARG A 45 27.12 46.83 -23.50
C ARG A 45 26.42 46.72 -22.16
N ILE A 46 25.92 47.87 -21.70
CA ILE A 46 25.16 48.23 -20.47
C ILE A 46 24.25 47.15 -19.85
N ARG A 47 23.87 46.06 -20.55
CA ARG A 47 23.16 44.89 -19.98
C ARG A 47 24.04 43.98 -19.09
N GLU A 48 25.03 44.54 -18.42
CA GLU A 48 26.31 43.90 -18.13
C GLU A 48 26.40 43.07 -16.84
N LYS A 49 25.34 42.91 -16.04
CA LYS A 49 25.44 42.20 -14.75
C LYS A 49 24.32 41.20 -14.46
N ILE A 50 23.58 40.75 -15.46
CA ILE A 50 22.56 39.71 -15.21
C ILE A 50 23.27 38.35 -15.20
N GLN A 51 23.69 37.91 -14.01
CA GLN A 51 24.08 36.52 -13.78
C GLN A 51 22.92 35.62 -14.20
N GLN A 52 23.15 34.77 -15.21
CA GLN A 52 22.11 33.88 -15.68
C GLN A 52 22.12 32.63 -14.80
N ILE A 53 21.11 32.51 -13.91
CA ILE A 53 20.87 31.29 -13.15
C ILE A 53 20.24 30.26 -14.10
N VAL A 54 20.98 29.20 -14.40
CA VAL A 54 20.49 28.06 -15.17
C VAL A 54 20.11 26.95 -14.20
N ILE A 55 18.82 26.62 -14.16
CA ILE A 55 18.33 25.49 -13.37
C ILE A 55 18.37 24.25 -14.26
N THR A 56 19.16 23.25 -13.88
CA THR A 56 19.34 22.02 -14.68
C THR A 56 18.47 20.87 -14.20
N GLN A 57 18.09 20.87 -12.92
CA GLN A 57 17.29 19.82 -12.31
C GLN A 57 16.25 20.41 -11.34
N PHE A 58 15.07 19.81 -11.35
CA PHE A 58 13.99 20.11 -10.42
C PHE A 58 13.61 18.83 -9.68
N THR A 59 13.39 18.95 -8.38
CA THR A 59 12.71 17.95 -7.57
C THR A 59 11.23 18.28 -7.59
N VAL A 60 10.38 17.34 -8.00
CA VAL A 60 8.94 17.49 -7.99
C VAL A 60 8.37 16.69 -6.83
N SER A 61 7.63 17.35 -5.95
CA SER A 61 6.90 16.70 -4.86
C SER A 61 5.42 17.03 -4.93
N MET A 62 4.57 16.09 -4.53
CA MET A 62 3.12 16.30 -4.45
C MET A 62 2.76 16.68 -3.02
N ASN A 63 1.81 17.59 -2.85
CA ASN A 63 1.32 18.01 -1.55
C ASN A 63 0.69 16.81 -0.82
N PRO A 64 1.16 16.44 0.38
CA PRO A 64 0.62 15.31 1.14
C PRO A 64 -0.88 15.42 1.40
N ALA A 65 -1.42 16.63 1.56
CA ALA A 65 -2.86 16.85 1.74
C ALA A 65 -3.69 16.46 0.50
N CYS A 66 -3.05 16.32 -0.66
CA CYS A 66 -3.66 15.86 -1.90
C CYS A 66 -3.42 14.36 -2.16
N VAL A 67 -2.79 13.65 -1.22
CA VAL A 67 -2.53 12.22 -1.30
C VAL A 67 -3.28 11.51 -0.19
N ILE A 68 -4.18 10.59 -0.55
CA ILE A 68 -4.67 9.60 0.40
C ILE A 68 -3.67 8.46 0.34
N GLU A 69 -2.79 8.36 1.34
CA GLU A 69 -1.89 7.22 1.45
C GLU A 69 -2.73 5.94 1.53
N ASN A 70 -2.37 4.96 0.71
CA ASN A 70 -3.05 3.67 0.71
C ASN A 70 -2.49 2.86 1.89
N ASP A 71 -2.88 3.20 3.10
CA ASP A 71 -2.49 2.48 4.33
C ASP A 71 -2.88 1.00 4.27
N ARG A 72 -3.85 0.67 3.40
CA ARG A 72 -4.31 -0.69 3.13
C ARG A 72 -3.47 -1.41 2.08
N ALA A 73 -2.49 -0.77 1.44
CA ALA A 73 -1.66 -1.39 0.41
C ALA A 73 -0.88 -2.58 0.99
N GLU A 74 -0.29 -2.40 2.18
CA GLU A 74 0.44 -3.46 2.86
C GLU A 74 -0.48 -4.63 3.23
N ILE A 75 -1.62 -4.34 3.85
CA ILE A 75 -2.62 -5.38 4.22
C ILE A 75 -3.07 -6.14 2.96
N ARG A 76 -3.33 -5.45 1.85
CA ARG A 76 -3.72 -6.08 0.58
C ARG A 76 -2.62 -6.96 -0.01
N GLN A 77 -1.35 -6.59 0.15
CA GLN A 77 -0.24 -7.44 -0.28
C GLN A 77 -0.16 -8.71 0.58
N THR A 78 -0.26 -8.57 1.90
CA THR A 78 -0.28 -9.72 2.82
C THR A 78 -1.50 -10.62 2.55
N GLU A 79 -2.68 -10.06 2.32
CA GLU A 79 -3.88 -10.79 1.88
C GLU A 79 -3.63 -11.58 0.59
N ALA A 80 -2.96 -10.98 -0.40
CA ALA A 80 -2.66 -11.66 -1.66
C ALA A 80 -1.69 -12.83 -1.45
N LYS A 81 -0.68 -12.65 -0.60
CA LYS A 81 0.28 -13.69 -0.24
C LYS A 81 -0.42 -14.87 0.47
N MET A 82 -1.18 -14.59 1.52
CA MET A 82 -1.88 -15.61 2.31
C MET A 82 -2.93 -16.36 1.50
N ARG A 83 -3.60 -15.70 0.56
CA ARG A 83 -4.52 -16.39 -0.38
C ARG A 83 -3.81 -17.36 -1.31
N LYS A 84 -2.64 -16.97 -1.85
CA LYS A 84 -1.84 -17.87 -2.71
C LYS A 84 -1.39 -19.10 -1.93
N GLU A 85 -0.93 -18.89 -0.70
CA GLU A 85 -0.53 -19.97 0.20
C GLU A 85 -1.69 -20.92 0.51
N ALA A 86 -2.84 -20.40 0.94
CA ALA A 86 -4.02 -21.22 1.22
C ALA A 86 -4.49 -22.02 0.00
N THR A 87 -4.50 -21.39 -1.18
CA THR A 87 -4.87 -22.06 -2.44
C THR A 87 -3.88 -23.19 -2.75
N ALA A 88 -2.57 -22.94 -2.66
CA ALA A 88 -1.55 -23.94 -2.91
C ALA A 88 -1.62 -25.11 -1.92
N ARG A 89 -1.85 -24.85 -0.63
CA ARG A 89 -1.99 -25.89 0.40
C ARG A 89 -3.23 -26.76 0.13
N LEU A 90 -4.38 -26.15 -0.13
CA LEU A 90 -5.62 -26.88 -0.46
C LEU A 90 -5.48 -27.71 -1.75
N GLU A 91 -4.83 -27.19 -2.78
CA GLU A 91 -4.55 -27.94 -4.01
C GLU A 91 -3.57 -29.10 -3.75
N SER A 92 -2.55 -28.90 -2.90
CA SER A 92 -1.57 -29.94 -2.55
C SER A 92 -2.18 -31.15 -1.81
N ILE A 93 -3.26 -30.93 -1.06
CA ILE A 93 -4.01 -31.99 -0.35
C ILE A 93 -5.18 -32.54 -1.17
N GLY A 94 -5.24 -32.23 -2.47
CA GLY A 94 -6.22 -32.80 -3.39
C GLY A 94 -7.59 -32.13 -3.39
N ILE A 95 -7.74 -30.96 -2.75
CA ILE A 95 -8.99 -30.18 -2.81
C ILE A 95 -8.99 -29.32 -4.08
N ALA A 96 -9.82 -29.71 -5.05
CA ALA A 96 -10.08 -28.90 -6.23
C ALA A 96 -10.98 -27.70 -5.90
N LEU A 97 -10.39 -26.51 -5.86
CA LEU A 97 -11.11 -25.28 -5.53
C LEU A 97 -11.92 -24.74 -6.72
N THR A 98 -13.22 -24.51 -6.49
CA THR A 98 -14.05 -23.78 -7.45
C THR A 98 -13.79 -22.27 -7.36
N ASN A 99 -14.24 -21.52 -8.37
CA ASN A 99 -14.19 -20.06 -8.33
C ASN A 99 -15.01 -19.46 -7.18
N LYS A 100 -16.06 -20.16 -6.73
CA LYS A 100 -16.84 -19.76 -5.56
C LYS A 100 -16.01 -19.92 -4.29
N ASP A 101 -15.37 -21.07 -4.10
CA ASP A 101 -14.53 -21.33 -2.92
C ASP A 101 -13.39 -20.31 -2.81
N ARG A 102 -12.73 -19.99 -3.92
CA ARG A 102 -11.69 -18.95 -3.96
C ARG A 102 -12.22 -17.58 -3.52
N LYS A 103 -13.44 -17.20 -3.93
CA LYS A 103 -14.08 -15.95 -3.49
C LYS A 103 -14.46 -16.01 -2.01
N ASP A 104 -14.99 -17.14 -1.54
CA ASP A 104 -15.41 -17.30 -0.16
C ASP A 104 -14.22 -17.23 0.81
N ILE A 105 -13.06 -17.79 0.42
CA ILE A 105 -11.79 -17.63 1.16
C ILE A 105 -11.41 -16.16 1.26
N VAL A 106 -11.48 -15.40 0.15
CA VAL A 106 -11.16 -13.98 0.13
C VAL A 106 -12.06 -13.19 1.07
N VAL A 107 -13.38 -13.43 0.99
CA VAL A 107 -14.37 -12.72 1.80
C VAL A 107 -14.20 -13.05 3.27
N SER A 108 -13.98 -14.33 3.60
CA SER A 108 -13.77 -14.78 4.97
C SER A 108 -12.51 -14.18 5.58
N TYR A 109 -11.38 -14.22 4.85
CA TYR A 109 -10.13 -13.66 5.34
C TYR A 109 -10.22 -12.13 5.54
N LYS A 110 -10.88 -11.41 4.62
CA LYS A 110 -11.12 -9.97 4.79
C LYS A 110 -11.99 -9.65 5.99
N GLY A 111 -13.08 -10.41 6.17
CA GLY A 111 -14.06 -10.17 7.21
C GLY A 111 -13.53 -10.47 8.61
N GLU A 112 -12.80 -11.58 8.76
CA GLU A 112 -12.38 -12.07 10.07
C GLU A 112 -10.95 -11.65 10.45
N VAL A 113 -10.05 -11.46 9.48
CA VAL A 113 -8.63 -11.17 9.74
C VAL A 113 -8.26 -9.74 9.34
N SER A 114 -8.44 -9.36 8.07
CA SER A 114 -7.97 -8.05 7.60
C SER A 114 -8.62 -6.89 8.34
N ARG A 115 -9.89 -7.03 8.73
CA ARG A 115 -10.59 -6.02 9.53
C ARG A 115 -9.94 -5.83 10.90
N ILE A 116 -9.53 -6.90 11.57
CA ILE A 116 -8.83 -6.81 12.86
C ILE A 116 -7.42 -6.24 12.64
N ALA A 117 -6.73 -6.68 11.58
CA ALA A 117 -5.40 -6.22 11.22
C ALA A 117 -5.32 -4.69 11.04
N THR A 118 -6.41 -4.02 10.61
CA THR A 118 -6.41 -2.54 10.51
C THR A 118 -6.30 -1.82 11.84
N TYR A 119 -6.64 -2.46 12.97
CA TYR A 119 -6.50 -1.89 14.30
C TYR A 119 -5.12 -2.15 14.91
N ILE A 120 -4.31 -3.02 14.31
CA ILE A 120 -2.96 -3.34 14.77
C ILE A 120 -1.96 -2.37 14.15
N LYS A 121 -1.53 -1.37 14.96
CA LYS A 121 -0.57 -0.33 14.53
C LYS A 121 0.82 -0.90 14.24
N ASN A 122 1.30 -1.82 15.08
CA ASN A 122 2.63 -2.43 14.91
C ASN A 122 2.62 -3.36 13.69
N LYS A 123 3.45 -3.04 12.68
CA LYS A 123 3.54 -3.81 11.43
C LYS A 123 3.95 -5.27 11.65
N GLN A 124 4.97 -5.52 12.47
CA GLN A 124 5.45 -6.88 12.70
C GLN A 124 4.40 -7.74 13.39
N LEU A 125 3.69 -7.16 14.37
CA LEU A 125 2.59 -7.83 15.05
C LEU A 125 1.41 -8.09 14.12
N ARG A 126 1.09 -7.12 13.25
CA ARG A 126 0.04 -7.25 12.23
C ARG A 126 0.36 -8.35 11.22
N ASP A 127 1.57 -8.37 10.67
CA ASP A 127 1.99 -9.38 9.71
C ASP A 127 2.06 -10.77 10.36
N ASN A 128 2.49 -10.84 11.62
CA ASN A 128 2.44 -12.06 12.41
C ASN A 128 1.00 -12.55 12.61
N PHE A 129 0.06 -11.69 13.00
CA PHE A 129 -1.36 -12.03 13.12
C PHE A 129 -1.92 -12.58 11.81
N MET A 130 -1.73 -11.85 10.72
CA MET A 130 -2.25 -12.22 9.41
C MET A 130 -1.70 -13.57 8.95
N THR A 131 -0.41 -13.82 9.19
CA THR A 131 0.23 -15.09 8.82
C THR A 131 -0.24 -16.23 9.72
N TYR A 132 -0.20 -16.04 11.04
CA TYR A 132 -0.58 -17.04 12.03
C TYR A 132 -2.01 -17.54 11.81
N THR A 133 -2.96 -16.63 11.61
CA THR A 133 -4.37 -16.99 11.43
C THR A 133 -4.61 -17.83 10.18
N MET A 134 -3.96 -17.50 9.06
CA MET A 134 -4.08 -18.31 7.84
C MET A 134 -3.40 -19.67 7.99
N SER A 135 -2.17 -19.71 8.53
CA SER A 135 -1.45 -20.96 8.74
C SER A 135 -2.23 -21.88 9.67
N TYR A 136 -2.73 -21.37 10.79
CA TYR A 136 -3.59 -22.12 11.71
C TYR A 136 -4.82 -22.70 11.00
N ALA A 137 -5.54 -21.88 10.23
CA ALA A 137 -6.73 -22.35 9.52
C ALA A 137 -6.41 -23.47 8.52
N MET A 138 -5.27 -23.39 7.82
CA MET A 138 -4.83 -24.44 6.90
C MET A 138 -4.38 -25.70 7.64
N ASP A 139 -3.60 -25.58 8.71
CA ASP A 139 -3.16 -26.71 9.54
C ASP A 139 -4.37 -27.50 10.09
N GLN A 140 -5.41 -26.78 10.52
CA GLN A 140 -6.66 -27.38 10.97
C GLN A 140 -7.42 -28.07 9.83
N CYS A 141 -7.50 -27.45 8.66
CA CYS A 141 -8.11 -28.09 7.48
C CYS A 141 -7.38 -29.38 7.08
N GLU A 142 -6.05 -29.37 7.07
CA GLU A 142 -5.22 -30.53 6.74
C GLU A 142 -5.39 -31.64 7.77
N SER A 143 -5.38 -31.30 9.06
CA SER A 143 -5.61 -32.25 10.16
C SER A 143 -6.99 -32.90 10.06
N PHE A 144 -8.02 -32.12 9.73
CA PHE A 144 -9.40 -32.60 9.60
C PHE A 144 -9.55 -33.62 8.47
N LEU A 145 -8.85 -33.40 7.35
CA LEU A 145 -8.83 -34.34 6.21
C LEU A 145 -8.01 -35.58 6.51
N ALA A 146 -6.91 -35.45 7.25
CA ALA A 146 -6.11 -36.59 7.69
C ALA A 146 -6.91 -37.57 8.58
N LEU A 147 -7.90 -37.06 9.33
CA LEU A 147 -8.85 -37.85 10.11
C LEU A 147 -9.95 -38.52 9.27
N GLY A 148 -9.96 -38.30 7.95
CA GLY A 148 -10.96 -38.86 7.03
C GLY A 148 -12.30 -38.13 7.05
N GLU A 149 -12.39 -36.97 7.72
CA GLU A 149 -13.61 -36.19 7.78
C GLU A 149 -13.87 -35.41 6.49
N LYS A 150 -15.14 -35.31 6.09
CA LYS A 150 -15.55 -34.61 4.87
C LYS A 150 -15.87 -33.15 5.15
N ILE A 151 -15.15 -32.25 4.48
CA ILE A 151 -15.44 -30.82 4.50
C ILE A 151 -16.67 -30.55 3.61
N LYS A 152 -17.81 -30.22 4.22
CA LYS A 152 -19.06 -29.87 3.48
C LYS A 152 -18.96 -28.52 2.77
N SER A 153 -18.24 -27.56 3.35
CA SER A 153 -18.02 -26.23 2.79
C SER A 153 -16.66 -25.71 3.19
N ILE A 154 -15.79 -25.47 2.21
CA ILE A 154 -14.43 -24.96 2.40
C ILE A 154 -14.48 -23.55 2.99
N GLY A 155 -15.30 -22.66 2.43
CA GLY A 155 -15.47 -21.31 2.94
C GLY A 155 -15.98 -21.27 4.38
N GLY A 156 -16.95 -22.13 4.72
CA GLY A 156 -17.47 -22.24 6.09
C GLY A 156 -16.42 -22.74 7.09
N MET A 157 -15.69 -23.80 6.73
CA MET A 157 -14.62 -24.35 7.56
C MET A 157 -13.51 -23.32 7.80
N ILE A 158 -12.99 -22.72 6.74
CA ILE A 158 -11.91 -21.73 6.84
C ILE A 158 -12.36 -20.54 7.68
N ARG A 159 -13.56 -20.02 7.47
CA ARG A 159 -14.09 -18.92 8.27
C ARG A 159 -14.15 -19.26 9.77
N ALA A 160 -14.62 -20.46 10.11
CA ALA A 160 -14.67 -20.90 11.51
C ALA A 160 -13.26 -20.97 12.12
N LYS A 161 -12.30 -21.56 11.40
CA LYS A 161 -10.92 -21.70 11.88
C LYS A 161 -10.16 -20.38 11.96
N LEU A 162 -10.44 -19.43 11.06
CA LEU A 162 -9.91 -18.07 11.15
C LEU A 162 -10.39 -17.35 12.42
N ARG A 163 -11.67 -17.49 12.79
CA ARG A 163 -12.20 -16.93 14.05
C ARG A 163 -11.58 -17.58 15.27
N GLU A 164 -11.50 -18.90 15.26
CA GLU A 164 -10.92 -19.70 16.34
C GLU A 164 -9.46 -19.32 16.59
N SER A 165 -8.70 -19.03 15.52
CA SER A 165 -7.28 -18.68 15.60
C SER A 165 -6.98 -17.37 16.34
N PHE A 166 -7.96 -16.48 16.53
CA PHE A 166 -7.74 -15.19 17.19
C PHE A 166 -7.37 -15.35 18.65
N VAL A 167 -8.06 -16.20 19.40
CA VAL A 167 -7.85 -16.42 20.83
C VAL A 167 -6.43 -16.93 21.13
N PRO A 168 -5.95 -18.05 20.57
CA PRO A 168 -4.62 -18.56 20.86
C PRO A 168 -3.51 -17.61 20.38
N TRP A 169 -3.76 -16.84 19.31
CA TRP A 169 -2.84 -15.79 18.89
C TRP A 169 -2.75 -14.66 19.93
N ALA A 170 -3.90 -14.15 20.37
CA ALA A 170 -3.99 -13.05 21.33
C ALA A 170 -3.41 -13.42 22.70
N GLU A 171 -3.54 -14.68 23.13
CA GLU A 171 -2.94 -15.18 24.36
C GLU A 171 -1.41 -15.27 24.27
N ARG A 172 -0.88 -15.65 23.09
CA ARG A 172 0.55 -15.91 22.91
C ARG A 172 1.37 -14.66 22.57
N TYR A 173 0.78 -13.70 21.87
CA TYR A 173 1.53 -12.58 21.26
C TYR A 173 1.12 -11.19 21.77
N LEU A 174 0.04 -11.08 22.56
CA LEU A 174 -0.39 -9.81 23.16
C LEU A 174 -0.24 -9.83 24.67
N ASP A 175 0.20 -8.71 25.23
CA ASP A 175 0.03 -8.41 26.64
C ASP A 175 -1.44 -8.05 26.95
N ASP A 176 -1.82 -8.11 28.23
CA ASP A 176 -3.21 -7.91 28.64
C ASP A 176 -3.74 -6.51 28.29
N ALA A 177 -2.87 -5.50 28.34
CA ALA A 177 -3.20 -4.12 27.98
C ALA A 177 -3.53 -3.98 26.48
N THR A 178 -2.71 -4.54 25.59
CA THR A 178 -2.97 -4.49 24.14
C THR A 178 -4.17 -5.37 23.76
N ARG A 179 -4.37 -6.50 24.46
CA ARG A 179 -5.54 -7.36 24.27
C ARG A 179 -6.84 -6.62 24.58
N HIS A 180 -6.91 -5.94 25.74
CA HIS A 180 -8.06 -5.10 26.10
C HIS A 180 -8.31 -3.99 25.09
N ALA A 181 -7.26 -3.30 24.64
CA ALA A 181 -7.39 -2.25 23.64
C ALA A 181 -7.93 -2.77 22.30
N LEU A 182 -7.52 -3.96 21.85
CA LEU A 182 -8.02 -4.58 20.62
C LEU A 182 -9.49 -4.95 20.74
N VAL A 183 -9.91 -5.58 21.84
CA VAL A 183 -11.32 -5.96 22.06
C VAL A 183 -12.25 -4.75 22.06
N LEU A 184 -11.83 -3.62 22.63
CA LEU A 184 -12.62 -2.38 22.66
C LEU A 184 -12.78 -1.69 21.29
N ASN A 185 -11.92 -2.02 20.32
CA ASN A 185 -11.88 -1.35 19.01
C ASN A 185 -12.42 -2.20 17.84
N ILE A 186 -12.77 -3.48 18.08
CA ILE A 186 -13.31 -4.42 17.08
C ILE A 186 -14.82 -4.23 16.89
#